data_AF-A0A2S4YG61-F1
#
_entry.id   AF-A0A2S4YG61-F1
#
_cell.length_a   1.000
_cell.length_b   1.000
_cell.length_c   1.000
_cell.angle_alpha   90.00
_cell.angle_beta   90.00
_cell.angle_gamma   90.00
#
_symmetry.space_group_name_H-M   'P 1'
#
loop_
_entity.id
_entity.type
_entity.pdbx_description
1 polymer ?
#
loop_
_entity_poly.entity_id
_entity_poly.type
_entity_poly.pdbx_seq_one_letter_code
_entity_poly.pdbx_strand_id
1 'polypeptide(L)'
;MMTTTQRLLDLAAAASAGHDEDLVLLLREASELYQQGFADLRERVADRCAGLSGQDLLAAVTAAGVPCDASQDREELIVLLALAEWEMTPAALAYSEMAEDLARRGVCLLPEE
;
A
#
# COMPACT_ATOMS: atom_id res chain seq x y z
N MET A 1 -17.75 1.62 -12.43
CA MET A 1 -16.50 2.21 -11.92
C MET A 1 -15.66 1.05 -11.43
N MET A 2 -14.48 0.85 -12.01
CA MET A 2 -13.60 -0.25 -11.63
C MET A 2 -12.88 0.13 -10.32
N THR A 3 -12.74 -0.80 -9.37
CA THR A 3 -12.06 -0.53 -8.11
C THR A 3 -10.53 -0.61 -8.28
N THR A 4 -9.77 0.09 -7.46
CA THR A 4 -8.29 0.03 -7.42
C THR A 4 -7.79 -1.40 -7.34
N THR A 5 -8.44 -2.23 -6.52
CA THR A 5 -8.16 -3.67 -6.40
C THR A 5 -8.28 -4.40 -7.73
N GLN A 6 -9.39 -4.20 -8.46
CA GLN A 6 -9.59 -4.92 -9.72
C GLN A 6 -8.57 -4.48 -10.78
N ARG A 7 -8.21 -3.20 -10.81
CA ARG A 7 -7.20 -2.70 -11.75
C ARG A 7 -5.81 -3.26 -11.45
N LEU A 8 -5.42 -3.34 -10.18
CA LEU A 8 -4.15 -3.95 -9.77
C LEU A 8 -4.09 -5.44 -10.10
N LEU A 9 -5.18 -6.18 -9.93
CA LEU A 9 -5.25 -7.59 -10.32
C LEU A 9 -5.09 -7.77 -11.84
N ASP A 10 -5.71 -6.91 -12.64
CA ASP A 10 -5.56 -6.95 -14.10
C ASP A 10 -4.13 -6.63 -14.54
N LEU A 11 -3.46 -5.67 -13.89
CA LEU A 11 -2.06 -5.34 -14.16
C LEU A 11 -1.11 -6.48 -13.76
N ALA A 12 -1.35 -7.12 -12.62
CA ALA A 12 -0.59 -8.29 -12.20
C ALA A 12 -0.74 -9.46 -13.19
N ALA A 13 -1.96 -9.72 -13.67
CA ALA A 13 -2.20 -10.70 -14.72
C ALA A 13 -1.49 -10.36 -16.03
N ALA A 14 -1.52 -9.09 -16.45
CA ALA A 14 -0.80 -8.63 -17.64
C ALA A 14 0.72 -8.79 -17.50
N ALA A 15 1.30 -8.44 -16.34
CA ALA A 15 2.74 -8.56 -16.08
C ALA A 15 3.22 -10.02 -16.08
N SER A 16 2.38 -10.96 -15.65
CA SER A 16 2.70 -12.39 -15.72
C SER A 16 2.80 -12.90 -17.16
N ALA A 17 2.03 -12.35 -18.09
CA ALA A 17 2.03 -12.74 -19.51
C ALA A 17 3.00 -11.90 -20.37
N GLY A 18 3.42 -10.73 -19.89
CA GLY A 18 4.28 -9.77 -20.60
C GLY A 18 5.77 -10.08 -20.53
N HIS A 19 6.55 -9.43 -21.40
CA HIS A 19 8.01 -9.52 -21.46
C HIS A 19 8.64 -8.13 -21.61
N ASP A 20 9.85 -7.96 -21.08
CA ASP A 20 10.73 -6.80 -21.30
C ASP A 20 10.13 -5.42 -20.94
N GLU A 21 10.24 -4.44 -21.84
CA GLU A 21 10.00 -3.01 -21.59
C GLU A 21 8.58 -2.70 -21.10
N ASP A 22 7.62 -3.53 -21.49
CA ASP A 22 6.21 -3.45 -21.04
C ASP A 22 6.08 -3.67 -19.53
N LEU A 23 6.98 -4.44 -18.91
CA LEU A 23 6.90 -4.77 -17.48
C LEU A 23 7.22 -3.57 -16.59
N VAL A 24 8.16 -2.72 -17.01
CA VAL A 24 8.49 -1.48 -16.28
C VAL A 24 7.28 -0.54 -16.31
N LEU A 25 6.61 -0.42 -17.46
CA LEU A 25 5.43 0.43 -17.60
C LEU A 25 4.27 -0.08 -16.74
N LEU A 26 4.01 -1.39 -16.77
CA LEU A 26 2.97 -2.02 -15.94
C LEU A 26 3.27 -1.84 -14.45
N LEU A 27 4.53 -1.98 -14.03
CA LEU A 27 4.94 -1.78 -12.63
C LEU A 27 4.79 -0.32 -12.20
N ARG A 28 5.06 0.65 -13.09
CA ARG A 28 4.82 2.07 -12.81
C ARG A 28 3.34 2.36 -12.60
N GLU A 29 2.48 1.90 -13.52
CA GLU A 29 1.03 2.09 -13.39
C GLU A 29 0.50 1.44 -12.11
N ALA A 30 0.97 0.23 -11.79
CA ALA A 30 0.59 -0.45 -10.57
C ALA A 30 1.05 0.30 -9.31
N SER A 31 2.27 0.87 -9.32
CA SER A 31 2.80 1.68 -8.22
C SER A 31 1.96 2.94 -8.00
N GLU A 32 1.56 3.65 -9.07
CA GLU A 32 0.70 4.83 -8.98
C GLU A 32 -0.66 4.49 -8.35
N LEU A 33 -1.27 3.39 -8.79
CA LEU A 33 -2.55 2.91 -8.25
C LEU A 33 -2.44 2.46 -6.79
N TYR A 34 -1.34 1.80 -6.42
CA TYR A 34 -1.07 1.43 -5.04
C TYR A 34 -0.95 2.68 -4.15
N GLN A 35 -0.18 3.68 -4.58
CA GLN A 35 0.01 4.94 -3.85
C GLN A 35 -1.31 5.71 -3.70
N GLN A 36 -2.11 5.78 -4.76
CA GLN A 36 -3.43 6.41 -4.71
C GLN A 36 -4.38 5.67 -3.76
N GLY A 37 -4.44 4.33 -3.84
CA GLY A 37 -5.27 3.53 -2.95
C GLY A 37 -4.89 3.67 -1.48
N PHE A 38 -3.59 3.73 -1.19
CA PHE A 38 -3.10 4.00 0.16
C PHE A 38 -3.45 5.41 0.64
N ALA A 39 -3.30 6.43 -0.21
CA ALA A 39 -3.66 7.81 0.14
C ALA A 39 -5.16 7.94 0.49
N ASP A 40 -6.04 7.35 -0.35
CA ASP A 40 -7.48 7.33 -0.13
C ASP A 40 -7.87 6.58 1.17
N LEU A 41 -7.16 5.49 1.49
CA LEU A 41 -7.39 4.79 2.77
C LEU A 41 -6.93 5.64 3.95
N ARG A 42 -5.74 6.25 3.86
CA ARG A 42 -5.18 7.09 4.91
C ARG A 42 -6.11 8.25 5.26
N GLU A 43 -6.72 8.91 4.27
CA GLU A 43 -7.71 9.97 4.51
C GLU A 43 -8.92 9.43 5.29
N ARG A 44 -9.46 8.28 4.88
CA ARG A 44 -10.58 7.63 5.60
C ARG A 44 -10.23 7.22 7.03
N VAL A 45 -9.01 6.75 7.26
CA VAL A 45 -8.51 6.44 8.61
C VAL A 45 -8.38 7.72 9.42
N ALA A 46 -7.83 8.79 8.85
CA ALA A 46 -7.72 10.08 9.51
C ALA A 46 -9.09 10.63 9.94
N ASP A 47 -10.09 10.58 9.06
CA ASP A 47 -11.46 10.99 9.35
C ASP A 47 -12.08 10.15 10.48
N ARG A 48 -11.92 8.82 10.42
CA ARG A 48 -12.40 7.90 11.47
C ARG A 48 -11.73 8.16 12.81
N CYS A 49 -10.45 8.52 12.79
CA CYS A 49 -9.65 8.79 13.98
C CYS A 49 -9.80 10.21 14.50
N ALA A 50 -10.40 11.15 13.75
CA ALA A 50 -10.45 12.58 14.09
C ALA A 50 -10.96 12.87 15.52
N GLY A 51 -11.92 12.09 16.01
CA GLY A 51 -12.48 12.22 17.36
C GLY A 51 -11.77 11.42 18.47
N LEU A 52 -10.78 10.57 18.14
CA LEU A 52 -10.08 9.72 19.12
C LEU A 52 -9.05 10.51 19.91
N SER A 53 -8.91 10.18 21.20
CA SER A 53 -7.77 10.66 21.99
C SER A 53 -6.46 10.05 21.49
N GLY A 54 -5.32 10.64 21.85
CA GLY A 54 -4.00 10.06 21.51
C GLY A 54 -3.80 8.66 22.10
N GLN A 55 -4.34 8.40 23.30
CA GLN A 55 -4.28 7.08 23.95
C GLN A 55 -5.11 6.04 23.21
N ASP A 56 -6.33 6.39 22.79
CA ASP A 56 -7.20 5.47 22.03
C ASP A 56 -6.61 5.17 20.65
N LEU A 57 -5.98 6.16 20.01
CA LEU A 57 -5.27 5.98 18.75
C LEU A 57 -4.06 5.05 18.92
N LEU A 58 -3.24 5.25 19.95
CA LEU A 58 -2.11 4.38 20.26
C LEU A 58 -2.57 2.94 20.54
N ALA A 59 -3.68 2.78 21.26
CA ALA A 59 -4.28 1.46 21.51
C ALA A 59 -4.75 0.79 20.21
N ALA A 60 -5.34 1.56 19.28
CA ALA A 60 -5.76 1.05 17.97
C ALA A 60 -4.56 0.57 17.13
N VAL A 61 -3.48 1.35 17.07
CA VAL A 61 -2.24 0.99 16.35
C VAL A 61 -1.60 -0.26 16.95
N THR A 62 -1.53 -0.32 18.29
CA THR A 62 -1.00 -1.49 19.01
C THR A 62 -1.84 -2.74 18.74
N ALA A 63 -3.17 -2.61 18.72
CA ALA A 63 -4.08 -3.72 18.42
C ALA A 63 -3.96 -4.20 16.96
N ALA A 64 -3.56 -3.32 16.04
CA ALA A 64 -3.20 -3.68 14.66
C ALA A 64 -1.83 -4.39 14.55
N GLY A 65 -1.11 -4.59 15.66
CA GLY A 65 0.17 -5.30 15.70
C GLY A 65 1.36 -4.45 15.24
N VAL A 66 1.19 -3.14 15.09
CA VAL A 66 2.28 -2.25 14.68
C VAL A 66 3.11 -1.85 15.90
N PRO A 67 4.45 -1.98 15.86
CA PRO A 67 5.32 -1.46 16.89
C PRO A 67 5.23 0.06 16.94
N CYS A 68 4.69 0.60 18.03
CA CYS A 68 4.55 2.04 18.25
C CYS A 68 4.78 2.40 19.73
N ASP A 69 5.18 3.65 19.99
CA ASP A 69 5.34 4.16 21.34
C ASP A 69 4.75 5.58 21.50
N ALA A 70 4.68 6.04 22.76
CA ALA A 70 4.05 7.31 23.11
C ALA A 70 4.82 8.57 22.67
N SER A 71 6.01 8.42 22.08
CA SER A 71 6.77 9.54 21.51
C SER A 71 6.28 9.92 20.11
N GLN A 72 5.57 9.03 19.44
CA GLN A 72 5.04 9.25 18.10
C GLN A 72 3.88 10.25 18.11
N ASP A 73 3.85 11.09 17.08
CA ASP A 73 2.77 12.05 16.93
C ASP A 73 1.50 11.41 16.35
N ARG A 74 0.42 12.19 16.37
CA ARG A 74 -0.90 11.71 15.91
C ARG A 74 -0.89 11.34 14.42
N GLU A 75 -0.18 12.10 13.61
CA GLU A 75 -0.12 11.87 12.16
C GLU A 75 0.64 10.57 11.86
N GLU A 76 1.78 10.36 12.54
CA GLU A 76 2.54 9.11 12.46
C GLU A 76 1.70 7.90 12.85
N LEU A 77 0.95 7.97 13.95
CA LEU A 77 0.07 6.88 14.39
C LEU A 77 -1.06 6.61 13.37
N ILE A 78 -1.63 7.65 12.74
CA ILE A 78 -2.64 7.49 11.68
C ILE A 78 -2.03 6.81 10.45
N VAL A 79 -0.83 7.22 10.04
CA VAL A 79 -0.12 6.61 8.90
C VAL A 79 0.16 5.13 9.18
N LEU A 80 0.63 4.81 10.38
CA LEU A 80 0.92 3.43 10.79
C LEU A 80 -0.33 2.56 10.82
N LEU A 81 -1.44 3.08 11.36
CA LEU A 81 -2.73 2.36 11.34
C LEU A 81 -3.22 2.14 9.91
N ALA A 82 -3.16 3.18 9.07
CA ALA A 82 -3.55 3.09 7.67
C ALA A 82 -2.70 2.08 6.90
N LEU A 83 -1.39 2.04 7.17
CA LEU A 83 -0.48 1.09 6.54
C LEU A 83 -0.81 -0.35 6.94
N ALA A 84 -1.01 -0.61 8.23
CA ALA A 84 -1.39 -1.93 8.72
C ALA A 84 -2.71 -2.43 8.11
N GLU A 85 -3.69 -1.53 7.96
CA GLU A 85 -4.95 -1.85 7.27
C GLU A 85 -4.73 -2.07 5.76
N TRP A 86 -3.92 -1.23 5.11
CA TRP A 86 -3.66 -1.30 3.67
C TRP A 86 -2.96 -2.58 3.25
N GLU A 87 -1.90 -2.97 3.96
CA GLU A 87 -1.08 -4.15 3.64
C GLU A 87 -1.88 -5.45 3.66
N MET A 88 -2.99 -5.49 4.41
CA MET A 88 -3.89 -6.64 4.45
C MET A 88 -4.96 -6.63 3.35
N THR A 89 -5.01 -5.58 2.52
CA THR A 89 -5.99 -5.49 1.43
C THR A 89 -5.57 -6.36 0.24
N PRO A 90 -6.54 -6.91 -0.53
CA PRO A 90 -6.22 -7.63 -1.75
C PRO A 90 -5.49 -6.76 -2.80
N ALA A 91 -5.67 -5.43 -2.76
CA ALA A 91 -4.96 -4.50 -3.64
C ALA A 91 -3.47 -4.45 -3.32
N ALA A 92 -3.12 -4.23 -2.04
CA ALA A 92 -1.73 -4.19 -1.60
C ALA A 92 -1.01 -5.53 -1.81
N LEU A 93 -1.70 -6.64 -1.53
CA LEU A 93 -1.16 -7.99 -1.78
C LEU A 93 -0.90 -8.23 -3.26
N ALA A 94 -1.84 -7.89 -4.15
CA ALA A 94 -1.66 -8.06 -5.59
C ALA A 94 -0.47 -7.26 -6.14
N TYR A 95 -0.32 -6.01 -5.69
CA TYR A 95 0.82 -5.18 -6.04
C TYR A 95 2.14 -5.77 -5.52
N SER A 96 2.19 -6.19 -4.26
CA SER A 96 3.42 -6.71 -3.63
C SER A 96 3.91 -7.98 -4.31
N GLU A 97 2.99 -8.92 -4.60
CA GLU A 97 3.32 -10.16 -5.34
C GLU A 97 3.82 -9.86 -6.76
N MET A 98 3.17 -8.93 -7.47
CA MET A 98 3.60 -8.49 -8.81
C MET A 98 4.99 -7.84 -8.75
N ALA A 99 5.22 -6.93 -7.81
CA ALA A 99 6.49 -6.24 -7.66
C ALA A 99 7.62 -7.23 -7.31
N GLU A 100 7.35 -8.22 -6.46
CA GLU A 100 8.33 -9.25 -6.12
C GLU A 100 8.65 -10.19 -7.30
N ASP A 101 7.64 -10.61 -8.07
CA ASP A 101 7.85 -11.39 -9.31
C ASP A 101 8.73 -10.62 -10.30
N LEU A 102 8.41 -9.34 -10.53
CA LEU A 102 9.16 -8.49 -11.45
C LEU A 102 10.59 -8.22 -10.96
N ALA A 103 10.78 -8.00 -9.67
CA ALA A 103 12.11 -7.86 -9.08
C ALA A 103 12.97 -9.12 -9.29
N ARG A 104 12.41 -10.33 -9.13
CA ARG A 104 13.12 -11.59 -9.44
C ARG A 104 13.51 -11.72 -10.91
N ARG A 105 12.80 -11.03 -11.80
CA ARG A 105 13.06 -10.96 -13.25
C ARG A 105 14.01 -9.80 -13.63
N GLY A 106 14.53 -9.05 -12.65
CA GLY A 106 15.43 -7.91 -12.88
C GLY A 106 14.71 -6.61 -13.25
N VAL A 107 13.39 -6.52 -13.06
CA VAL A 107 12.59 -5.32 -13.32
C VAL A 107 12.33 -4.60 -12.00
N CYS A 108 12.89 -3.41 -11.83
CA CYS A 108 12.70 -2.57 -10.65
C CYS A 108 12.43 -1.11 -11.06
N LEU A 109 11.65 -0.39 -10.24
CA LEU A 109 11.43 1.05 -10.43
C LEU A 109 12.57 1.91 -9.89
N LEU A 110 13.37 1.36 -8.97
CA LEU A 110 14.55 2.03 -8.43
C LEU A 110 15.70 1.90 -9.43
N PRO A 111 16.41 2.99 -9.74
CA PRO A 111 17.61 2.90 -10.56
C PRO A 111 18.64 2.01 -9.86
N GLU A 112 19.29 1.12 -10.62
CA GLU A 112 20.51 0.44 -10.17
C GLU A 112 21.62 1.49 -10.07
N GLU A 113 22.18 1.69 -8.87
CA GLU A 113 23.32 2.59 -8.63
C GLU A 113 24.65 2.06 -9.15
#